data_AF-A0A8T4CLT5-F1
#
_entry.id   AF-A0A8T4CLT5-F1
#
_cell.length_a   1.000
_cell.length_b   1.000
_cell.length_c   1.000
_cell.angle_alpha   90.00
_cell.angle_beta   90.00
_cell.angle_gamma   90.00
#
_symmetry.space_group_name_H-M   'P 1'
#
loop_
_entity.id
_entity.type
_entity.pdbx_description
1 polymer ?
#
loop_
_entity_poly.entity_id
_entity_poly.type
_entity_poly.pdbx_seq_one_letter_code
_entity_poly.pdbx_strand_id
1 'polypeptide(L)'
;ENRRHLFLRDLATLIGQNIDITLLGIVIDKTRISLSQRARIVRPEVRSLELLLERYNLFLRGQRDRCGIVILDPIKESSDDNLRRFQSFLCAQSPNLRPLHIVESTFFAKSHTSNMVQMADVCSSIFYRQMTRRDSSPEFLSLRPRFWRKNNRVAGYGVKKWPA
;
A
#
# COMPACT_ATOMS: atom_id res chain seq x y z
N GLU A 1 10.00 -20.02 22.78
CA GLU A 1 9.35 -18.94 22.00
C GLU A 1 8.03 -19.41 21.41
N ASN A 2 7.02 -18.55 21.35
CA ASN A 2 5.72 -18.86 20.78
C ASN A 2 5.85 -19.05 19.25
N ARG A 3 5.42 -20.19 18.68
CA ARG A 3 5.57 -20.54 17.24
C ARG A 3 5.16 -19.41 16.29
N ARG A 4 4.14 -18.63 16.67
CA ARG A 4 3.66 -17.47 15.89
C ARG A 4 4.69 -16.34 15.79
N HIS A 5 5.44 -16.06 16.86
CA HIS A 5 6.46 -15.01 16.84
C HIS A 5 7.66 -15.40 15.98
N LEU A 6 8.07 -16.67 16.06
CA LEU A 6 9.09 -17.24 15.18
C LEU A 6 8.70 -17.09 13.71
N PHE A 7 7.50 -17.55 13.34
CA PHE A 7 6.99 -17.41 11.97
C PHE A 7 7.00 -15.96 11.47
N LEU A 8 6.48 -15.02 12.26
CA LEU A 8 6.42 -13.60 11.86
C LEU A 8 7.82 -13.00 11.68
N ARG A 9 8.75 -13.34 12.58
CA ARG A 9 10.15 -12.89 12.50
C ARG A 9 10.84 -13.43 11.25
N ASP A 10 10.71 -14.73 11.00
CA ASP A 10 11.37 -15.39 9.87
C ASP A 10 10.81 -14.89 8.54
N LEU A 11 9.48 -14.71 8.44
CA LEU A 11 8.84 -14.12 7.27
C LEU A 11 9.25 -12.65 7.05
N ALA A 12 9.30 -11.83 8.12
CA ALA A 12 9.75 -10.45 8.00
C ALA A 12 11.22 -10.34 7.60
N THR A 13 12.05 -11.27 8.06
CA THR A 13 13.47 -11.37 7.67
C THR A 13 13.60 -11.73 6.20
N LEU A 14 12.86 -12.74 5.73
CA LEU A 14 12.86 -13.17 4.33
C LEU A 14 12.43 -12.02 3.40
N ILE A 15 11.37 -11.30 3.77
CA ILE A 15 10.94 -10.11 3.03
C ILE A 15 12.01 -9.03 3.06
N GLY A 16 12.60 -8.77 4.23
CA GLY A 16 13.64 -7.76 4.45
C GLY A 16 14.90 -7.95 3.60
N GLN A 17 15.27 -9.21 3.37
CA GLN A 17 16.45 -9.63 2.62
C GLN A 17 16.20 -9.70 1.11
N ASN A 18 14.95 -9.85 0.66
CA ASN A 18 14.63 -9.97 -0.75
C ASN A 18 14.64 -8.59 -1.44
N ILE A 19 15.55 -8.41 -2.40
CA ILE A 19 15.72 -7.14 -3.14
C ILE A 19 14.59 -6.84 -4.12
N ASP A 20 13.87 -7.87 -4.57
CA ASP A 20 12.78 -7.75 -5.53
C ASP A 20 11.47 -7.31 -4.87
N ILE A 21 11.43 -7.29 -3.52
CA ILE A 21 10.28 -6.79 -2.77
C ILE A 21 10.48 -5.32 -2.41
N THR A 22 9.54 -4.50 -2.86
CA THR A 22 9.41 -3.10 -2.44
C THR A 22 8.09 -2.89 -1.71
N LEU A 23 8.15 -2.24 -0.54
CA LEU A 23 6.98 -1.93 0.27
C LEU A 23 6.51 -0.48 0.04
N LEU A 24 5.21 -0.32 -0.12
CA LEU A 24 4.50 0.96 -0.08
C LEU A 24 3.47 0.89 1.06
N GLY A 25 3.47 1.89 1.93
CA GLY A 25 2.61 1.96 3.10
C GLY A 25 1.80 3.24 3.14
N ILE A 26 0.50 3.11 3.43
CA ILE A 26 -0.39 4.24 3.68
C ILE A 26 -0.87 4.19 5.13
N VAL A 27 -0.79 5.31 5.84
CA VAL A 27 -1.32 5.47 7.20
C VAL A 27 -2.47 6.45 7.14
N ILE A 28 -3.65 5.99 7.53
CA ILE A 28 -4.85 6.83 7.64
C ILE A 28 -5.13 7.11 9.12
N ASP A 29 -5.00 8.36 9.53
CA ASP A 29 -5.44 8.82 10.84
C ASP A 29 -6.95 9.12 10.77
N LYS A 30 -7.75 8.12 11.16
CA LYS A 30 -9.21 8.22 11.15
C LYS A 30 -9.75 9.28 12.12
N THR A 31 -8.99 9.66 13.15
CA THR A 31 -9.43 10.65 14.16
C THR A 31 -9.52 12.07 13.60
N ARG A 32 -8.82 12.34 12.50
CA ARG A 32 -8.75 13.65 11.85
C ARG A 32 -9.69 13.80 10.65
N ILE A 33 -10.50 12.78 10.36
CA ILE A 33 -11.42 12.80 9.22
C ILE A 33 -12.72 13.49 9.66
N SER A 34 -13.00 14.66 9.09
CA SER A 34 -14.29 15.31 9.32
C SER A 34 -15.39 14.62 8.51
N LEU A 35 -16.42 14.12 9.19
CA LEU A 35 -17.60 13.53 8.57
C LEU A 35 -18.46 14.56 7.80
N SER A 36 -18.22 15.86 7.98
CA SER A 36 -18.95 16.92 7.28
C SER A 36 -18.49 17.17 5.84
N GLN A 37 -17.39 16.54 5.42
CA GLN A 37 -16.86 16.69 4.05
C GLN A 37 -17.55 15.73 3.07
N ARG A 38 -17.34 15.93 1.75
CA ARG A 38 -17.91 15.07 0.70
C ARG A 38 -17.66 13.59 1.00
N ALA A 39 -18.68 12.75 0.82
CA ALA A 39 -18.68 11.32 1.18
C ALA A 39 -17.44 10.52 0.73
N ARG A 40 -16.79 10.90 -0.37
CA ARG A 40 -15.57 10.23 -0.88
C ARG A 40 -14.32 10.51 -0.05
N ILE A 41 -14.18 11.71 0.51
CA ILE A 41 -13.06 12.09 1.40
C ILE A 41 -13.24 11.44 2.77
N VAL A 42 -14.49 11.18 3.15
CA VAL A 42 -14.87 10.65 4.46
C VAL A 42 -14.66 9.13 4.57
N ARG A 43 -14.58 8.38 3.46
CA ARG A 43 -14.41 6.92 3.47
C ARG A 43 -12.92 6.52 3.49
N PRO A 44 -12.36 6.07 4.63
CA PRO A 44 -10.94 5.76 4.75
C PRO A 44 -10.48 4.66 3.80
N GLU A 45 -11.35 3.70 3.48
CA GLU A 45 -11.06 2.56 2.63
C GLU A 45 -10.90 3.00 1.17
N VAL A 46 -11.75 3.92 0.71
CA VAL A 46 -11.61 4.50 -0.63
C VAL A 46 -10.33 5.33 -0.67
N ARG A 47 -10.13 6.21 0.33
CA ARG A 47 -8.99 7.11 0.34
C ARG A 47 -7.64 6.39 0.46
N SER A 48 -7.55 5.31 1.22
CA SER A 48 -6.33 4.51 1.33
C SER A 48 -5.93 3.90 -0.01
N LEU A 49 -6.90 3.38 -0.76
CA LEU A 49 -6.69 2.82 -2.09
C LEU A 49 -6.23 3.89 -3.09
N GLU A 50 -6.86 5.07 -3.07
CA GLU A 50 -6.46 6.20 -3.92
C GLU A 50 -5.00 6.58 -3.68
N LEU A 51 -4.63 6.75 -2.41
CA LEU A 51 -3.28 7.13 -2.01
C LEU A 51 -2.25 6.03 -2.34
N LEU A 52 -2.61 4.76 -2.18
CA LEU A 52 -1.74 3.63 -2.50
C LEU A 52 -1.43 3.59 -4.00
N LEU A 53 -2.45 3.70 -4.84
CA LEU A 53 -2.30 3.73 -6.29
C LEU A 53 -1.54 4.97 -6.78
N GLU A 54 -1.76 6.12 -6.16
CA GLU A 54 -0.96 7.33 -6.41
C GLU A 54 0.53 7.09 -6.10
N ARG A 55 0.86 6.41 -4.99
CA ARG A 55 2.24 6.04 -4.65
C ARG A 55 2.80 4.97 -5.59
N TYR A 56 2.00 3.99 -5.96
CA TYR A 56 2.39 2.93 -6.89
C TYR A 56 2.78 3.49 -8.25
N ASN A 57 1.96 4.39 -8.81
CA ASN A 57 2.30 5.02 -10.09
C ASN A 57 3.54 5.94 -9.97
N LEU A 58 3.74 6.61 -8.83
CA LEU A 58 4.96 7.37 -8.60
C LEU A 58 6.20 6.46 -8.51
N PHE A 59 6.06 5.25 -7.96
CA PHE A 59 7.09 4.23 -7.95
C PHE A 59 7.41 3.72 -9.37
N LEU A 60 6.40 3.39 -10.18
CA LEU A 60 6.57 2.92 -11.58
C LEU A 60 7.27 3.95 -12.46
N ARG A 61 7.06 5.26 -12.23
CA ARG A 61 7.80 6.32 -12.93
C ARG A 61 9.32 6.23 -12.80
N GLY A 62 9.81 5.62 -11.72
CA GLY A 62 11.24 5.40 -11.48
C GLY A 62 11.77 4.09 -12.04
N GLN A 63 10.90 3.21 -12.56
CA GLN A 63 11.28 1.90 -13.09
C GLN A 63 11.63 1.98 -14.58
N ARG A 64 12.44 1.03 -15.04
CA ARG A 64 12.80 0.88 -16.46
C ARG A 64 11.56 0.51 -17.28
N ASP A 65 10.85 -0.52 -16.82
CA ASP A 65 9.57 -0.94 -17.36
C ASP A 65 8.45 -0.25 -16.59
N ARG A 66 7.61 0.50 -17.31
CA ARG A 66 6.60 1.37 -16.68
C ARG A 66 5.20 0.76 -16.66
N CYS A 67 5.11 -0.55 -16.85
CA CYS A 67 3.88 -1.33 -16.76
C CYS A 67 3.78 -2.00 -15.38
N GLY A 68 2.57 -2.26 -14.92
CA GLY A 68 2.37 -2.90 -13.64
C GLY A 68 0.94 -3.37 -13.40
N ILE A 69 0.82 -4.51 -12.71
CA ILE A 69 -0.46 -5.15 -12.39
C ILE A 69 -0.77 -4.90 -10.90
N VAL A 70 -2.03 -4.59 -10.60
CA VAL A 70 -2.51 -4.43 -9.23
C VAL A 70 -3.44 -5.60 -8.90
N ILE A 71 -3.12 -6.34 -7.85
CA ILE A 71 -3.95 -7.44 -7.34
C ILE A 71 -4.54 -7.00 -6.02
N LEU A 72 -5.86 -7.18 -5.86
CA LEU A 72 -6.60 -6.77 -4.67
C LEU A 72 -7.32 -7.98 -4.08
N ASP A 73 -7.46 -8.01 -2.75
CA ASP A 73 -8.39 -8.93 -2.11
C ASP A 73 -9.83 -8.46 -2.43
N PRO A 74 -10.75 -9.33 -2.88
CA PRO A 74 -12.16 -8.98 -3.05
C PRO A 74 -12.77 -8.51 -1.73
N ILE A 75 -12.97 -7.20 -1.61
CA ILE A 75 -13.82 -6.61 -0.58
C ILE A 75 -15.06 -6.09 -1.31
N LYS A 76 -16.23 -6.71 -1.05
CA LYS A 76 -17.59 -6.37 -1.50
C LYS A 76 -17.70 -5.54 -2.80
N GLU A 77 -18.27 -6.11 -3.86
CA GLU A 77 -18.65 -5.58 -5.20
C GLU A 77 -18.57 -4.04 -5.43
N SER A 78 -19.04 -3.23 -4.49
CA SER A 78 -18.86 -1.77 -4.45
C SER A 78 -17.42 -1.21 -4.60
N SER A 79 -16.36 -2.03 -4.46
CA SER A 79 -14.97 -1.60 -4.66
C SER A 79 -14.64 -1.34 -6.13
N ASP A 80 -15.31 -2.04 -7.05
CA ASP A 80 -14.97 -2.06 -8.47
C ASP A 80 -15.30 -0.74 -9.18
N ASP A 81 -16.49 -0.18 -8.91
CA ASP A 81 -16.89 1.14 -9.42
C ASP A 81 -16.01 2.27 -8.87
N ASN A 82 -15.55 2.15 -7.63
CA ASN A 82 -14.65 3.13 -7.03
C ASN A 82 -13.27 3.08 -7.66
N LEU A 83 -12.77 1.89 -7.99
CA LEU A 83 -11.53 1.67 -8.72
C LEU A 83 -11.61 2.21 -10.14
N ARG A 84 -12.67 1.88 -10.91
CA ARG A 84 -12.88 2.44 -12.25
C ARG A 84 -12.97 3.95 -12.22
N ARG A 85 -13.79 4.52 -11.31
CA ARG A 85 -13.86 5.98 -11.13
C ARG A 85 -12.53 6.59 -10.74
N PHE A 86 -11.74 5.89 -9.94
CA PHE A 86 -10.42 6.37 -9.54
C PHE A 86 -9.39 6.28 -10.67
N GLN A 87 -9.39 5.20 -11.47
CA GLN A 87 -8.59 5.11 -12.70
C GLN A 87 -8.96 6.25 -13.66
N SER A 88 -10.25 6.48 -13.90
CA SER A 88 -10.72 7.60 -14.73
C SER A 88 -10.33 8.96 -14.13
N PHE A 89 -10.47 9.14 -12.81
CA PHE A 89 -10.06 10.37 -12.11
C PHE A 89 -8.54 10.58 -12.21
N LEU A 90 -7.75 9.53 -12.01
CA LEU A 90 -6.30 9.56 -12.13
C LEU A 90 -5.86 9.93 -13.54
N CYS A 91 -6.45 9.32 -14.57
CA CYS A 91 -6.19 9.66 -15.96
C CYS A 91 -6.56 11.12 -16.27
N ALA A 92 -7.64 11.64 -15.66
CA ALA A 92 -8.13 13.00 -15.93
C ALA A 92 -7.41 14.10 -15.12
N GLN A 93 -6.99 13.83 -13.87
CA GLN A 93 -6.63 14.87 -12.90
C GLN A 93 -5.21 14.73 -12.34
N SER A 94 -4.56 13.57 -12.50
CA SER A 94 -3.22 13.41 -11.96
C SER A 94 -2.19 13.86 -13.00
N PRO A 95 -1.47 14.99 -12.81
CA PRO A 95 -0.31 15.32 -13.65
C PRO A 95 0.80 14.26 -13.51
N ASN A 96 0.64 13.40 -12.49
CA ASN A 96 1.52 12.30 -12.21
C ASN A 96 1.11 11.00 -12.92
N LEU A 97 -0.07 10.88 -13.52
CA LEU A 97 -0.42 9.71 -14.33
C LEU A 97 -0.16 10.03 -15.80
N ARG A 98 0.72 9.27 -16.44
CA ARG A 98 0.79 9.25 -17.90
C ARG A 98 0.04 7.99 -18.35
N PRO A 99 -0.81 8.05 -19.39
CA PRO A 99 -1.56 6.89 -19.88
C PRO A 99 -0.70 5.74 -20.42
N LEU A 100 0.64 5.82 -20.31
CA LEU A 100 1.57 4.74 -20.60
C LEU A 100 1.74 3.76 -19.42
N HIS A 101 1.35 4.13 -18.19
CA HIS A 101 1.51 3.30 -16.98
C HIS A 101 0.16 2.71 -16.58
N ILE A 102 -0.47 2.04 -17.55
CA ILE A 102 -1.81 1.50 -17.37
C ILE A 102 -1.72 0.39 -16.32
N VAL A 103 -2.53 0.51 -15.27
CA VAL A 103 -2.92 -0.66 -14.48
C VAL A 103 -3.85 -1.46 -15.39
N GLU A 104 -3.30 -2.42 -16.14
CA GLU A 104 -4.02 -3.14 -17.21
C GLU A 104 -5.31 -3.78 -16.70
N SER A 105 -5.30 -4.27 -15.46
CA SER A 105 -6.47 -4.83 -14.80
C SER A 105 -6.25 -4.90 -13.29
N THR A 106 -7.33 -4.73 -12.51
CA THR A 106 -7.37 -5.13 -11.10
C THR A 106 -7.92 -6.54 -11.01
N PHE A 107 -7.06 -7.51 -10.67
CA PHE A 107 -7.48 -8.88 -10.46
C PHE A 107 -7.89 -9.08 -9.00
N PHE A 108 -9.12 -9.56 -8.78
CA PHE A 108 -9.59 -9.92 -7.45
C PHE A 108 -9.31 -11.40 -7.18
N ALA A 109 -8.41 -11.66 -6.24
CA ALA A 109 -8.10 -13.00 -5.77
C ALA A 109 -8.40 -13.06 -4.27
N LYS A 110 -9.18 -14.03 -3.81
CA LYS A 110 -9.39 -14.23 -2.36
C LYS A 110 -8.02 -14.32 -1.69
N SER A 111 -7.79 -13.64 -0.57
CA SER A 111 -6.49 -13.61 0.11
C SER A 111 -5.86 -15.00 0.31
N HIS A 112 -6.63 -16.03 0.67
CA HIS A 112 -6.11 -17.42 0.80
C HIS A 112 -5.60 -18.05 -0.53
N THR A 113 -5.96 -17.47 -1.67
CA THR A 113 -5.55 -17.92 -3.01
C THR A 113 -4.34 -17.15 -3.56
N SER A 114 -3.90 -16.07 -2.90
CA SER A 114 -2.73 -15.28 -3.32
C SER A 114 -1.74 -15.11 -2.17
N ASN A 115 -0.58 -15.76 -2.28
CA ASN A 115 0.50 -15.65 -1.31
C ASN A 115 0.98 -14.20 -1.15
N MET A 116 0.97 -13.40 -2.24
CA MET A 116 1.39 -12.00 -2.20
C MET A 116 0.40 -11.11 -1.43
N VAL A 117 -0.91 -11.40 -1.51
CA VAL A 117 -1.92 -10.70 -0.71
C VAL A 117 -1.71 -11.01 0.77
N GLN A 118 -1.49 -12.28 1.12
CA GLN A 118 -1.20 -12.67 2.51
C GLN A 118 0.08 -12.02 3.05
N MET A 119 1.13 -11.94 2.21
CA MET A 119 2.36 -11.23 2.57
C MET A 119 2.11 -9.73 2.80
N ALA A 120 1.29 -9.10 1.95
CA ALA A 120 0.90 -7.70 2.14
C ALA A 120 0.11 -7.51 3.45
N ASP A 121 -0.76 -8.44 3.83
CA ASP A 121 -1.49 -8.42 5.10
C ASP A 121 -0.55 -8.53 6.31
N VAL A 122 0.45 -9.42 6.26
CA VAL A 122 1.46 -9.53 7.32
C VAL A 122 2.26 -8.24 7.45
N CYS A 123 2.75 -7.69 6.34
CA CYS A 123 3.48 -6.43 6.30
C CYS A 123 2.64 -5.27 6.84
N SER A 124 1.36 -5.19 6.46
CA SER A 124 0.45 -4.13 6.91
C SER A 124 0.19 -4.21 8.42
N SER A 125 0.06 -5.41 8.98
CA SER A 125 -0.09 -5.63 10.42
C SER A 125 1.17 -5.20 11.21
N ILE A 126 2.36 -5.59 10.77
CA ILE A 126 3.63 -5.17 11.39
C ILE A 126 3.78 -3.64 11.31
N PHE A 127 3.51 -3.07 10.13
CA PHE A 127 3.55 -1.64 9.90
C PHE A 127 2.54 -0.86 10.77
N TYR A 128 1.32 -1.36 10.91
CA TYR A 128 0.29 -0.77 11.75
C TYR A 128 0.70 -0.74 13.23
N ARG A 129 1.31 -1.82 13.73
CA ARG A 129 1.82 -1.88 15.11
C ARG A 129 2.90 -0.83 15.34
N GLN A 130 3.85 -0.69 14.41
CA GLN A 130 4.86 0.35 14.47
C GLN A 130 4.23 1.74 14.52
N MET A 131 3.23 2.01 13.67
CA MET A 131 2.64 3.35 13.54
C MET A 131 1.76 3.73 14.74
N THR A 132 1.12 2.77 15.37
CA THR A 132 0.23 3.00 16.53
C THR A 132 0.98 2.99 17.86
N ARG A 133 1.87 2.02 18.08
CA ARG A 133 2.56 1.81 19.37
C ARG A 133 3.93 2.46 19.44
N ARG A 134 4.48 2.91 18.29
CA ARG A 134 5.87 3.40 18.14
C ARG A 134 6.94 2.41 18.62
N ASP A 135 6.56 1.14 18.67
CA ASP A 135 7.41 0.07 19.18
C ASP A 135 8.26 -0.47 18.04
N SER A 136 9.57 -0.23 18.08
CA SER A 136 10.52 -0.62 17.02
C SER A 136 10.83 -2.11 17.08
N SER A 137 9.81 -2.91 16.77
CA SER A 137 9.88 -4.37 16.75
C SER A 137 10.97 -4.89 15.79
N PRO A 138 11.65 -6.02 16.11
CA PRO A 138 12.62 -6.65 15.22
C PRO A 138 12.06 -6.95 13.81
N GLU A 139 10.77 -7.30 13.75
CA GLU A 139 10.05 -7.54 12.51
C GLU A 139 9.94 -6.26 11.67
N PHE A 140 9.60 -5.13 12.29
CA PHE A 140 9.57 -3.86 11.57
C PHE A 140 10.96 -3.43 11.11
N LEU A 141 11.99 -3.61 11.95
CA LEU A 141 13.37 -3.30 11.57
C LEU A 141 13.83 -4.12 10.36
N SER A 142 13.36 -5.37 10.24
CA SER A 142 13.62 -6.23 9.09
C SER A 142 12.91 -5.74 7.81
N LEU A 143 11.66 -5.27 7.93
CA LEU A 143 10.90 -4.73 6.80
C LEU A 143 11.35 -3.33 6.39
N ARG A 144 11.88 -2.53 7.33
CA ARG A 144 12.20 -1.11 7.14
C ARG A 144 13.02 -0.83 5.87
N PRO A 145 14.09 -1.58 5.53
CA PRO A 145 14.89 -1.35 4.32
C PRO A 145 14.10 -1.48 3.02
N ARG A 146 13.02 -2.27 3.01
CA ARG A 146 12.23 -2.55 1.80
C ARG A 146 11.22 -1.47 1.44
N PHE A 147 10.91 -0.55 2.37
CA PHE A 147 10.07 0.59 2.01
C PHE A 147 10.71 1.41 0.88
N TRP A 148 9.91 1.81 -0.11
CA TRP A 148 10.44 2.57 -1.22
C TRP A 148 11.08 3.89 -0.74
N ARG A 149 12.27 4.20 -1.28
CA ARG A 149 13.06 5.39 -0.95
C ARG A 149 13.39 6.15 -2.21
N LYS A 150 13.28 7.48 -2.12
CA LYS A 150 13.84 8.40 -3.11
C LYS A 150 14.72 9.40 -2.38
N ASN A 151 15.98 9.53 -2.80
CA ASN A 151 16.98 10.38 -2.14
C ASN A 151 17.08 10.09 -0.62
N ASN A 152 17.11 8.81 -0.25
CA ASN A 152 17.09 8.32 1.14
C ASN A 152 15.86 8.69 1.99
N ARG A 153 14.81 9.28 1.39
CA ARG A 153 13.57 9.62 2.08
C ARG A 153 12.51 8.54 1.88
N VAL A 154 11.95 8.04 2.98
CA VAL A 154 10.79 7.12 2.99
C VAL A 154 9.47 7.91 3.07
N ALA A 155 9.43 8.94 3.92
CA ALA A 155 8.25 9.78 4.11
C ALA A 155 7.92 10.51 2.81
N GLY A 156 6.63 10.46 2.42
CA GLY A 156 6.15 11.00 1.15
C GLY A 156 6.44 10.13 -0.06
N TYR A 157 7.23 9.06 0.05
CA TYR A 157 7.49 8.10 -1.03
C TYR A 157 6.93 6.74 -0.63
N GLY A 158 7.76 5.87 -0.04
CA GLY A 158 7.35 4.55 0.44
C GLY A 158 6.35 4.59 1.59
N VAL A 159 6.24 5.69 2.33
CA VAL A 159 5.20 5.86 3.37
C VAL A 159 4.49 7.20 3.21
N LYS A 160 3.15 7.18 3.08
CA LYS A 160 2.30 8.38 3.07
C LYS A 160 1.34 8.35 4.25
N LYS A 161 1.26 9.46 4.99
CA LYS A 161 0.30 9.66 6.08
C LYS A 161 -0.80 10.62 5.62
N TRP A 162 -2.03 10.39 6.06
CA TRP A 162 -3.18 11.25 5.75
C TRP A 162 -4.21 11.21 6.89
N PRO A 163 -4.87 12.32 7.25
CA PRO A 163 -4.58 13.70 6.86
C PRO A 163 -3.20 14.16 7.34
N ALA A 164 -2.46 14.88 6.49
CA ALA A 164 -1.11 15.38 6.78
C ALA A 164 -1.16 16.81 7.31
#